data_AF-A0A0K8RFI8-F1
#
_entry.id   AF-A0A0K8RFI8-F1
#
_cell.length_a   1.000
_cell.length_b   1.000
_cell.length_c   1.000
_cell.angle_alpha   90.00
_cell.angle_beta   90.00
_cell.angle_gamma   90.00
#
_symmetry.space_group_name_H-M   'P 1'
#
loop_
_entity.id
_entity.type
_entity.pdbx_description
1 polymer ?
#
loop_
_entity_poly.entity_id
_entity_poly.type
_entity_poly.pdbx_seq_one_letter_code
_entity_poly.pdbx_strand_id
1 'polypeptide(L)'
;MEILLCRSARRSHIVSGTFAMTPCLLAFALHIVMVSGVPEESVTMYPGNKNKGIPNITIAYALDSNVDKTEVTEWLQIVQEMAQERLSAILSAQVRLENVRIWTPRNGLLDILRQVTRDGMIYPLQALDGMRIFFSMSYNPDIICLVTKTPIGDGGQLLHVQAYGVYKTLCEKEVPLLLYYNKDEPDLIGTMLSSLIFNSINRKRARYVDDYEKLRSKPNRIWSYLRKCNKKYKSVSKPDYDYQVPLYKDELYGAHWD
;
A
#
# COMPACT_ATOMS: atom_id res chain seq x y z
N MET A 1 33.37 -45.81 13.61
CA MET A 1 32.52 -46.95 13.18
C MET A 1 31.53 -46.40 12.17
N GLU A 2 31.99 -46.30 10.93
CA GLU A 2 31.71 -47.25 9.82
C GLU A 2 30.40 -46.86 9.11
N ILE A 3 30.49 -46.09 8.01
CA ILE A 3 30.49 -46.54 6.59
C ILE A 3 29.03 -46.82 6.15
N LEU A 4 28.34 -45.88 5.47
CA LEU A 4 28.39 -45.58 4.02
C LEU A 4 28.17 -46.84 3.16
N LEU A 5 27.13 -46.87 2.32
CA LEU A 5 27.25 -47.26 0.90
C LEU A 5 25.92 -47.21 0.17
N CYS A 6 25.86 -46.22 -0.72
CA CYS A 6 25.11 -46.24 -1.95
C CYS A 6 25.66 -47.33 -2.89
N ARG A 7 24.79 -48.05 -3.61
CA ARG A 7 25.03 -48.80 -4.86
C ARG A 7 23.66 -49.34 -5.31
N SER A 8 23.31 -49.52 -6.56
CA SER A 8 23.87 -49.21 -7.88
C SER A 8 22.77 -49.60 -8.85
N ALA A 9 22.63 -48.86 -9.94
CA ALA A 9 21.87 -49.28 -11.09
C ALA A 9 22.28 -50.68 -11.58
N ARG A 10 21.32 -51.45 -12.09
CA ARG A 10 21.57 -52.40 -13.17
C ARG A 10 20.45 -52.36 -14.19
N ARG A 11 20.94 -52.28 -15.42
CA ARG A 11 20.27 -52.13 -16.70
C ARG A 11 19.87 -53.52 -17.22
N SER A 12 18.84 -53.51 -18.07
CA SER A 12 18.57 -54.43 -19.19
C SER A 12 18.28 -55.90 -18.87
N HIS A 13 17.10 -56.36 -19.28
CA HIS A 13 16.99 -57.27 -20.43
C HIS A 13 15.60 -57.19 -21.06
N ILE A 14 15.62 -56.98 -22.38
CA ILE A 14 14.51 -57.12 -23.32
C ILE A 14 14.27 -58.62 -23.51
N VAL A 15 13.03 -59.08 -23.36
CA VAL A 15 12.56 -60.31 -24.01
C VAL A 15 11.22 -60.00 -24.67
N SER A 16 11.23 -60.21 -25.99
CA SER A 16 10.12 -60.15 -26.92
C SER A 16 9.10 -61.23 -26.61
N GLY A 17 7.81 -60.90 -26.69
CA GLY A 17 6.71 -61.84 -26.52
C GLY A 17 5.38 -61.18 -26.90
N THR A 18 5.08 -61.17 -28.19
CA THR A 18 3.81 -60.73 -28.75
C THR A 18 2.66 -61.63 -28.33
N PHE A 19 1.66 -61.07 -27.64
CA PHE A 19 0.28 -61.53 -27.76
C PHE A 19 -0.61 -60.29 -27.85
N ALA A 20 -1.12 -60.07 -29.05
CA ALA A 20 -2.25 -59.18 -29.29
C ALA A 20 -3.49 -59.80 -28.64
N MET A 21 -4.33 -58.99 -27.97
CA MET A 21 -5.79 -59.00 -28.13
C MET A 21 -6.43 -57.85 -27.33
N THR A 22 -7.19 -57.03 -28.07
CA THR A 22 -8.36 -56.21 -27.68
C THR A 22 -8.14 -54.86 -26.97
N PRO A 23 -8.58 -53.73 -27.59
CA PRO A 23 -8.60 -52.41 -26.96
C PRO A 23 -9.93 -52.23 -26.20
N CYS A 24 -9.87 -52.15 -24.87
CA CYS A 24 -11.01 -51.69 -24.09
C CYS A 24 -10.98 -50.15 -24.07
N LEU A 25 -11.81 -49.58 -24.94
CA LEU A 25 -12.21 -48.18 -24.95
C LEU A 25 -12.81 -47.80 -23.58
N LEU A 26 -12.00 -47.21 -22.72
CA LEU A 26 -12.49 -46.30 -21.67
C LEU A 26 -12.12 -44.89 -22.09
N ALA A 27 -13.04 -44.29 -22.84
CA ALA A 27 -13.09 -42.86 -23.04
C ALA A 27 -13.29 -42.21 -21.66
N PHE A 28 -12.19 -41.83 -21.03
CA PHE A 28 -12.21 -40.75 -20.04
C PHE A 28 -12.57 -39.49 -20.82
N ALA A 29 -13.87 -39.25 -20.95
CA ALA A 29 -14.40 -37.96 -21.35
C ALA A 29 -13.91 -36.95 -20.32
N LEU A 30 -12.79 -36.31 -20.65
CA LEU A 30 -12.23 -35.15 -20.00
C LEU A 30 -13.33 -34.08 -19.95
N HIS A 31 -14.15 -34.11 -18.91
CA HIS A 31 -15.00 -32.98 -18.57
C HIS A 31 -14.05 -31.95 -17.98
N ILE A 32 -13.32 -31.26 -18.86
CA ILE A 32 -12.93 -29.89 -18.57
C ILE A 32 -14.25 -29.16 -18.42
N VAL A 33 -14.75 -29.11 -17.20
CA VAL A 33 -15.67 -28.07 -16.79
C VAL A 33 -14.87 -26.80 -17.01
N MET A 34 -15.07 -26.19 -18.18
CA MET A 34 -14.75 -24.80 -18.43
C MET A 34 -15.61 -24.04 -17.42
N VAL A 35 -15.08 -23.84 -16.22
CA VAL A 35 -15.60 -22.84 -15.30
C VAL A 35 -15.36 -21.54 -16.04
N SER A 36 -16.41 -21.10 -16.74
CA SER A 36 -16.53 -19.76 -17.28
C SER A 36 -16.61 -18.78 -16.11
N GLY A 37 -15.48 -18.58 -15.43
CA GLY A 37 -15.30 -17.58 -14.41
C GLY A 37 -14.74 -16.32 -15.06
N VAL A 38 -15.64 -15.39 -15.38
CA VAL A 38 -15.49 -13.92 -15.45
C VAL A 38 -14.21 -13.37 -16.12
N PRO A 39 -14.30 -12.50 -17.14
CA PRO A 39 -13.10 -11.93 -17.76
C PRO A 39 -12.27 -11.17 -16.71
N GLU A 40 -11.01 -11.58 -16.59
CA GLU A 40 -9.99 -10.96 -15.74
C GLU A 40 -9.78 -9.52 -16.22
N GLU A 41 -10.43 -8.57 -15.55
CA GLU A 41 -10.37 -7.16 -15.95
C GLU A 41 -8.95 -6.63 -15.67
N SER A 42 -8.13 -6.59 -16.72
CA SER A 42 -6.82 -5.96 -16.66
C SER A 42 -6.96 -4.43 -16.68
N VAL A 43 -6.13 -3.76 -15.87
CA VAL A 43 -6.16 -2.30 -15.73
C VAL A 43 -4.79 -1.68 -16.01
N THR A 44 -4.80 -0.46 -16.53
CA THR A 44 -3.59 0.34 -16.76
C THR A 44 -3.60 1.57 -15.85
N MET A 45 -2.44 1.86 -15.25
CA MET A 45 -2.28 2.97 -14.30
C MET A 45 -1.79 4.24 -15.03
N TYR A 46 -2.35 5.40 -14.67
CA TYR A 46 -1.89 6.71 -15.14
C TYR A 46 -1.99 7.78 -14.04
N PRO A 47 -1.26 8.90 -14.17
CA PRO A 47 -1.35 10.00 -13.20
C PRO A 47 -2.70 10.72 -13.29
N GLY A 48 -3.52 10.66 -12.23
CA GLY A 48 -4.87 11.26 -12.22
C GLY A 48 -4.89 12.78 -12.06
N ASN A 49 -3.77 13.39 -11.73
CA ASN A 49 -3.61 14.85 -11.70
C ASN A 49 -3.14 15.45 -13.03
N LYS A 50 -2.93 14.63 -14.09
CA LYS A 50 -2.52 15.14 -15.40
C LYS A 50 -3.59 16.10 -15.94
N ASN A 51 -3.15 17.29 -16.37
CA ASN A 51 -4.01 18.38 -16.87
C ASN A 51 -5.05 18.93 -15.88
N LYS A 52 -4.96 18.58 -14.60
CA LYS A 52 -5.75 19.21 -13.54
C LYS A 52 -5.03 20.45 -13.02
N GLY A 53 -5.81 21.44 -12.59
CA GLY A 53 -5.29 22.66 -11.96
C GLY A 53 -4.61 22.33 -10.65
N ILE A 54 -5.38 22.18 -9.58
CA ILE A 54 -4.86 21.91 -8.23
C ILE A 54 -4.44 20.44 -8.11
N PRO A 55 -3.18 20.15 -7.73
CA PRO A 55 -2.74 18.78 -7.47
C PRO A 55 -3.49 18.16 -6.28
N ASN A 56 -3.90 16.91 -6.44
CA ASN A 56 -4.58 16.13 -5.42
C ASN A 56 -3.70 14.99 -4.91
N ILE A 57 -3.58 14.82 -3.61
CA ILE A 57 -2.85 13.72 -2.98
C ILE A 57 -3.88 12.85 -2.26
N THR A 58 -3.92 11.56 -2.58
CA THR A 58 -4.86 10.64 -1.95
C THR A 58 -4.27 10.04 -0.69
N ILE A 59 -5.07 10.03 0.38
CA ILE A 59 -4.73 9.44 1.67
C ILE A 59 -5.81 8.42 2.02
N ALA A 60 -5.38 7.27 2.54
CA ALA A 60 -6.30 6.31 3.14
C ALA A 60 -5.85 5.99 4.57
N TYR A 61 -6.82 5.87 5.48
CA TYR A 61 -6.59 5.61 6.90
C TYR A 61 -6.98 4.19 7.28
N ALA A 62 -5.99 3.38 7.67
CA ALA A 62 -6.19 2.08 8.29
C ALA A 62 -6.32 2.27 9.80
N LEU A 63 -7.43 1.82 10.38
CA LEU A 63 -7.70 1.93 11.81
C LEU A 63 -7.25 0.66 12.52
N ASP A 64 -6.36 0.80 13.51
CA ASP A 64 -6.02 -0.28 14.42
C ASP A 64 -7.27 -0.73 15.21
N SER A 65 -7.24 -1.96 15.69
CA SER A 65 -8.29 -2.64 16.46
C SER A 65 -8.73 -1.90 17.73
N ASN A 66 -7.89 -1.01 18.26
CA ASN A 66 -8.15 -0.22 19.46
C ASN A 66 -8.72 1.18 19.19
N VAL A 67 -9.00 1.51 17.91
CA VAL A 67 -9.56 2.81 17.51
C VAL A 67 -11.03 2.66 17.16
N ASP A 68 -11.88 3.45 17.83
CA ASP A 68 -13.30 3.52 17.47
C ASP A 68 -13.48 4.30 16.15
N LYS A 69 -14.22 3.70 15.21
CA LYS A 69 -14.38 4.28 13.87
C LYS A 69 -15.21 5.56 13.88
N THR A 70 -16.19 5.68 14.76
CA THR A 70 -17.09 6.83 14.79
C THR A 70 -16.34 8.06 15.27
N GLU A 71 -15.69 7.96 16.43
CA GLU A 71 -14.92 9.06 17.02
C GLU A 71 -13.75 9.49 16.13
N VAL A 72 -13.00 8.52 15.60
CA VAL A 72 -11.81 8.84 14.79
C VAL A 72 -12.17 9.49 13.46
N THR A 73 -13.37 9.26 12.92
CA THR A 73 -13.77 9.83 11.62
C THR A 73 -13.93 11.34 11.71
N GLU A 74 -14.59 11.83 12.78
CA GLU A 74 -14.72 13.28 13.03
C GLU A 74 -13.36 13.92 13.31
N TRP A 75 -12.55 13.26 14.14
CA TRP A 75 -11.18 13.71 14.44
C TRP A 75 -10.31 13.78 13.18
N LEU A 76 -10.39 12.80 12.28
CA LEU A 76 -9.64 12.78 11.02
C LEU A 76 -10.03 13.92 10.07
N GLN A 77 -11.26 14.43 10.13
CA GLN A 77 -11.67 15.59 9.34
C GLN A 77 -10.83 16.82 9.73
N ILE A 78 -10.75 17.11 11.02
CA ILE A 78 -9.98 18.24 11.56
C ILE A 78 -8.48 18.06 11.25
N VAL A 79 -7.94 16.88 11.52
CA VAL A 79 -6.54 16.53 11.21
C VAL A 79 -6.23 16.78 9.73
N GLN A 80 -7.12 16.38 8.82
CA GLN A 80 -6.90 16.50 7.39
C GLN A 80 -7.04 17.93 6.88
N GLU A 81 -8.00 18.70 7.39
CA GLU A 81 -8.14 20.13 7.07
C GLU A 81 -6.89 20.90 7.49
N MET A 82 -6.45 20.71 8.72
CA MET A 82 -5.21 21.31 9.23
C MET A 82 -4.00 20.85 8.43
N ALA A 83 -3.90 19.56 8.09
CA ALA A 83 -2.80 19.04 7.30
C ALA A 83 -2.74 19.67 5.90
N GLN A 84 -3.90 19.85 5.26
CA GLN A 84 -3.99 20.45 3.92
C GLN A 84 -3.62 21.94 3.94
N GLU A 85 -4.11 22.69 4.93
CA GLU A 85 -3.78 24.11 5.10
C GLU A 85 -2.27 24.28 5.29
N ARG A 86 -1.69 23.55 6.25
CA ARG A 86 -0.25 23.63 6.57
C ARG A 86 0.60 23.18 5.39
N LEU A 87 0.23 22.10 4.71
CA LEU A 87 0.98 21.64 3.54
C LEU A 87 0.93 22.67 2.41
N SER A 88 -0.24 23.27 2.16
CA SER A 88 -0.37 24.32 1.14
C SER A 88 0.49 25.54 1.46
N ALA A 89 0.55 25.94 2.73
CA ALA A 89 1.40 27.03 3.19
C ALA A 89 2.90 26.71 3.04
N ILE A 90 3.33 25.52 3.47
CA ILE A 90 4.73 25.04 3.35
C ILE A 90 5.16 25.02 1.89
N LEU A 91 4.29 24.54 1.00
CA LEU A 91 4.57 24.48 -0.44
C LEU A 91 4.39 25.83 -1.15
N SER A 92 3.83 26.83 -0.47
CA SER A 92 3.43 28.11 -1.05
C SER A 92 2.58 27.93 -2.32
N ALA A 93 1.70 26.92 -2.27
CA ALA A 93 0.93 26.44 -3.40
C ALA A 93 -0.31 25.69 -2.89
N GLN A 94 -1.46 25.89 -3.54
CA GLN A 94 -2.66 25.13 -3.19
C GLN A 94 -2.48 23.64 -3.55
N VAL A 95 -2.78 22.77 -2.59
CA VAL A 95 -2.86 21.33 -2.78
C VAL A 95 -4.13 20.80 -2.13
N ARG A 96 -4.66 19.70 -2.65
CA ARG A 96 -5.81 19.01 -2.06
C ARG A 96 -5.37 17.69 -1.44
N LEU A 97 -5.79 17.44 -0.21
CA LEU A 97 -5.70 16.13 0.43
C LEU A 97 -7.07 15.46 0.36
N GLU A 98 -7.18 14.36 -0.38
CA GLU A 98 -8.42 13.62 -0.55
C GLU A 98 -8.38 12.33 0.27
N ASN A 99 -9.28 12.21 1.24
CA ASN A 99 -9.49 10.96 1.94
C ASN A 99 -10.27 10.02 1.03
N VAL A 100 -9.62 8.95 0.58
CA VAL A 100 -10.26 7.97 -0.31
C VAL A 100 -10.86 6.79 0.44
N ARG A 101 -10.44 6.54 1.70
CA ARG A 101 -10.92 5.41 2.49
C ARG A 101 -10.53 5.50 3.96
N ILE A 102 -11.46 5.11 4.83
CA ILE A 102 -11.21 4.76 6.25
C ILE A 102 -11.69 3.32 6.46
N TRP A 103 -10.82 2.42 6.92
CA TRP A 103 -11.19 1.01 7.11
C TRP A 103 -10.38 0.33 8.22
N THR A 104 -10.90 -0.79 8.71
CA THR A 104 -10.15 -1.71 9.57
C THR A 104 -9.39 -2.70 8.68
N PRO A 105 -8.06 -2.83 8.80
CA PRO A 105 -7.26 -3.66 7.91
C PRO A 105 -7.49 -5.16 8.15
N ARG A 106 -7.10 -5.98 7.17
CA ARG A 106 -7.19 -7.45 7.28
C ARG A 106 -6.26 -7.98 8.37
N ASN A 107 -6.57 -9.18 8.90
CA ASN A 107 -5.80 -9.84 9.96
C ASN A 107 -4.29 -9.88 9.68
N GLY A 108 -3.88 -10.09 8.42
CA GLY A 108 -2.46 -10.11 8.07
C GLY A 108 -1.69 -8.83 8.45
N LEU A 109 -2.30 -7.64 8.31
CA LEU A 109 -1.65 -6.41 8.79
C LEU A 109 -1.68 -6.33 10.31
N LEU A 110 -2.79 -6.73 10.95
CA LEU A 110 -2.89 -6.75 12.41
C LEU A 110 -1.85 -7.68 13.04
N ASP A 111 -1.54 -8.81 12.40
CA ASP A 111 -0.51 -9.75 12.85
C ASP A 111 0.89 -9.17 12.71
N ILE A 112 1.18 -8.45 11.62
CA ILE A 112 2.41 -7.66 11.47
C ILE A 112 2.54 -6.66 12.62
N LEU A 113 1.47 -5.91 12.91
CA LEU A 113 1.47 -4.90 13.98
C LEU A 113 1.71 -5.55 15.35
N ARG A 114 1.11 -6.71 15.63
CA ARG A 114 1.38 -7.48 16.85
C ARG A 114 2.84 -7.90 16.97
N GLN A 115 3.45 -8.38 15.89
CA GLN A 115 4.86 -8.82 15.89
C GLN A 115 5.86 -7.70 16.14
N VAL A 116 5.56 -6.49 15.64
CA VAL A 116 6.42 -5.31 15.81
C VAL A 116 6.06 -4.50 17.07
N THR A 117 5.03 -4.90 17.80
CA THR A 117 4.69 -4.31 19.10
C THR A 117 5.48 -5.02 20.20
N ARG A 118 6.25 -4.27 20.99
CA ARG A 118 7.00 -4.79 22.14
C ARG A 118 6.86 -3.82 23.29
N ASP A 119 6.75 -4.35 24.50
CA ASP A 119 6.59 -3.53 25.73
C ASP A 119 5.43 -2.53 25.63
N GLY A 120 4.35 -2.92 24.93
CA GLY A 120 3.17 -2.09 24.71
C GLY A 120 3.35 -0.97 23.68
N MET A 121 4.46 -0.93 22.94
CA MET A 121 4.77 0.11 21.94
C MET A 121 4.93 -0.48 20.54
N ILE A 122 4.37 0.18 19.53
CA ILE A 122 4.63 -0.13 18.13
C ILE A 122 6.00 0.40 17.76
N TYR A 123 6.90 -0.50 17.34
CA TYR A 123 8.21 -0.12 16.84
C TYR A 123 8.07 0.48 15.43
N PRO A 124 8.31 1.79 15.27
CA PRO A 124 7.77 2.53 14.15
C PRO A 124 8.39 2.15 12.80
N LEU A 125 9.71 1.94 12.75
CA LEU A 125 10.38 1.60 11.49
C LEU A 125 9.91 0.24 10.97
N GLN A 126 9.86 -0.77 11.85
CA GLN A 126 9.42 -2.12 11.52
C GLN A 126 7.94 -2.14 11.11
N ALA A 127 7.10 -1.34 11.76
CA ALA A 127 5.69 -1.20 11.37
C ALA A 127 5.55 -0.62 9.96
N LEU A 128 6.28 0.46 9.65
CA LEU A 128 6.26 1.05 8.31
C LEU A 128 6.78 0.08 7.22
N ASP A 129 7.83 -0.68 7.52
CA ASP A 129 8.36 -1.71 6.62
C ASP A 129 7.34 -2.83 6.38
N GLY A 130 6.72 -3.32 7.45
CA GLY A 130 5.67 -4.31 7.39
C GLY A 130 4.45 -3.85 6.59
N MET A 131 3.98 -2.61 6.82
CA MET A 131 2.92 -1.99 6.03
C MET A 131 3.28 -1.94 4.54
N ARG A 132 4.51 -1.54 4.21
CA ARG A 132 4.96 -1.45 2.82
C ARG A 132 4.98 -2.82 2.13
N ILE A 133 5.41 -3.86 2.84
CA ILE A 133 5.36 -5.23 2.33
C ILE A 133 3.91 -5.67 2.11
N PHE A 134 3.07 -5.49 3.13
CA PHE A 134 1.66 -5.86 3.10
C PHE A 134 0.90 -5.20 1.95
N PHE A 135 1.11 -3.90 1.73
CA PHE A 135 0.44 -3.15 0.67
C PHE A 135 1.15 -3.21 -0.69
N SER A 136 2.28 -3.89 -0.84
CA SER A 136 2.99 -3.95 -2.13
C SER A 136 2.15 -4.54 -3.27
N MET A 137 1.16 -5.37 -2.94
CA MET A 137 0.20 -5.98 -3.87
C MET A 137 -1.18 -5.30 -3.84
N SER A 138 -1.26 -4.06 -3.39
CA SER A 138 -2.51 -3.29 -3.33
C SER A 138 -2.54 -2.20 -4.39
N TYR A 139 -3.75 -1.77 -4.77
CA TYR A 139 -3.96 -0.53 -5.51
C TYR A 139 -3.97 0.62 -4.52
N ASN A 140 -2.79 1.17 -4.26
CA ASN A 140 -2.63 2.08 -3.15
C ASN A 140 -2.96 3.52 -3.49
N PRO A 141 -3.52 4.28 -2.53
CA PRO A 141 -3.44 5.73 -2.56
C PRO A 141 -1.97 6.20 -2.54
N ASP A 142 -1.75 7.51 -2.65
CA ASP A 142 -0.40 8.07 -2.52
C ASP A 142 0.17 7.83 -1.10
N ILE A 143 -0.68 7.87 -0.09
CA ILE A 143 -0.34 7.68 1.33
C ILE A 143 -1.30 6.68 1.98
N ILE A 144 -0.74 5.76 2.76
CA ILE A 144 -1.50 4.90 3.67
C ILE A 144 -1.08 5.25 5.10
N CYS A 145 -2.03 5.63 5.92
CA CYS A 145 -1.79 6.04 7.28
C CYS A 145 -2.43 5.05 8.26
N LEU A 146 -1.63 4.40 9.11
CA LEU A 146 -2.16 3.66 10.25
C LEU A 146 -2.49 4.63 11.37
N VAL A 147 -3.72 4.55 11.89
CA VAL A 147 -4.16 5.30 13.06
C VAL A 147 -4.34 4.32 14.22
N THR A 148 -3.70 4.59 15.36
CA THR A 148 -3.65 3.65 16.50
C THR A 148 -3.71 4.39 17.84
N LYS A 149 -4.25 3.74 18.89
CA LYS A 149 -4.07 4.18 20.28
C LYS A 149 -2.86 3.53 20.97
N THR A 150 -2.16 2.62 20.29
CA THR A 150 -0.96 2.00 20.82
C THR A 150 0.18 3.03 20.72
N PRO A 151 0.92 3.31 21.80
CA PRO A 151 2.02 4.25 21.72
C PRO A 151 3.07 3.84 20.69
N ILE A 152 3.64 4.82 20.01
CA ILE A 152 4.65 4.61 18.97
C ILE A 152 6.02 4.93 19.57
N GLY A 153 6.96 3.99 19.50
CA GLY A 153 8.29 4.19 20.06
C GLY A 153 9.24 3.01 19.84
N ASP A 154 10.55 3.25 20.02
CA ASP A 154 11.61 2.26 19.83
C ASP A 154 12.20 1.73 21.15
N GLY A 155 11.57 2.07 22.28
CA GLY A 155 12.07 1.72 23.62
C GLY A 155 13.35 2.47 24.03
N GLY A 156 13.76 3.48 23.24
CA GLY A 156 14.99 4.24 23.44
C GLY A 156 14.77 5.74 23.29
N GLN A 157 15.24 6.31 22.18
CA GLN A 157 15.19 7.76 21.95
C GLN A 157 13.83 8.24 21.44
N LEU A 158 13.06 7.36 20.81
CA LEU A 158 11.72 7.65 20.32
C LEU A 158 10.72 7.03 21.30
N LEU A 159 10.21 7.85 22.22
CA LEU A 159 9.22 7.42 23.20
C LEU A 159 7.94 8.21 22.98
N HIS A 160 6.83 7.50 22.77
CA HIS A 160 5.48 8.07 22.66
C HIS A 160 5.37 9.16 21.59
N VAL A 161 5.94 8.92 20.41
CA VAL A 161 5.80 9.88 19.30
C VAL A 161 4.37 9.88 18.77
N GLN A 162 3.85 11.07 18.51
CA GLN A 162 2.48 11.28 18.05
C GLN A 162 2.27 10.94 16.58
N ALA A 163 3.34 10.98 15.79
CA ALA A 163 3.31 10.69 14.37
C ALA A 163 4.69 10.22 13.89
N TYR A 164 4.74 9.31 12.91
CA TYR A 164 6.00 8.82 12.38
C TYR A 164 5.93 8.50 10.87
N GLY A 165 6.99 8.83 10.15
CA GLY A 165 7.13 8.61 8.71
C GLY A 165 8.55 8.90 8.24
N VAL A 166 9.12 7.99 7.44
CA VAL A 166 10.52 8.11 6.96
C VAL A 166 10.67 7.97 5.44
N TYR A 167 9.64 7.47 4.76
CA TYR A 167 9.72 7.16 3.34
C TYR A 167 9.58 8.39 2.45
N LYS A 168 10.51 8.57 1.52
CA LYS A 168 10.58 9.72 0.60
C LYS A 168 10.12 9.37 -0.82
N THR A 169 8.96 8.71 -0.94
CA THR A 169 8.49 8.10 -2.20
C THR A 169 7.15 8.64 -2.68
N LEU A 170 6.67 9.77 -2.15
CA LEU A 170 5.36 10.34 -2.52
C LEU A 170 5.19 10.49 -4.03
N CYS A 171 4.02 10.14 -4.56
CA CYS A 171 3.69 10.06 -5.99
C CYS A 171 4.46 8.99 -6.81
N GLU A 172 5.44 8.30 -6.23
CA GLU A 172 6.21 7.24 -6.90
C GLU A 172 5.73 5.86 -6.48
N LYS A 173 5.62 5.65 -5.16
CA LYS A 173 5.11 4.45 -4.49
C LYS A 173 4.27 4.90 -3.29
N GLU A 174 3.50 4.00 -2.70
CA GLU A 174 2.79 4.33 -1.46
C GLU A 174 3.77 4.79 -0.37
N VAL A 175 3.32 5.76 0.42
CA VAL A 175 4.02 6.23 1.61
C VAL A 175 3.25 5.74 2.83
N PRO A 176 3.77 4.75 3.57
CA PRO A 176 3.16 4.37 4.84
C PRO A 176 3.54 5.41 5.91
N LEU A 177 2.56 5.79 6.73
CA LEU A 177 2.70 6.70 7.87
C LEU A 177 2.01 6.09 9.10
N LEU A 178 2.44 6.51 10.29
CA LEU A 178 1.80 6.18 11.56
C LEU A 178 1.29 7.48 12.22
N LEU A 179 0.07 7.44 12.74
CA LEU A 179 -0.50 8.47 13.60
C LEU A 179 -1.01 7.84 14.90
N TYR A 180 -0.62 8.43 16.02
CA TYR A 180 -1.26 8.16 17.29
C TYR A 180 -2.57 8.95 17.35
N TYR A 181 -3.66 8.27 17.71
CA TYR A 181 -4.95 8.90 17.89
C TYR A 181 -4.98 9.62 19.24
N ASN A 182 -4.75 10.94 19.19
CA ASN A 182 -4.97 11.85 20.31
C ASN A 182 -6.21 12.71 20.05
N LYS A 183 -7.33 12.35 20.68
CA LYS A 183 -8.62 13.06 20.57
C LYS A 183 -8.49 14.55 20.90
N ASP A 184 -7.62 14.91 21.84
CA ASP A 184 -7.58 16.25 22.42
C ASP A 184 -6.75 17.23 21.59
N GLU A 185 -5.93 16.74 20.66
CA GLU A 185 -4.98 17.55 19.88
C GLU A 185 -5.05 17.31 18.36
N PRO A 186 -6.24 17.33 17.71
CA PRO A 186 -6.35 17.08 16.27
C PRO A 186 -5.52 18.07 15.43
N ASP A 187 -5.42 19.34 15.84
CA ASP A 187 -4.66 20.37 15.12
C ASP A 187 -3.15 20.11 15.13
N LEU A 188 -2.61 19.64 16.26
CA LEU A 188 -1.21 19.25 16.38
C LEU A 188 -0.93 18.08 15.45
N ILE A 189 -1.81 17.06 15.47
CA ILE A 189 -1.66 15.87 14.64
C ILE A 189 -1.77 16.21 13.15
N GLY A 190 -2.70 17.10 12.76
CA GLY A 190 -2.79 17.62 11.40
C GLY A 190 -1.51 18.36 10.96
N THR A 191 -0.93 19.17 11.85
CA THR A 191 0.35 19.84 11.59
C THR A 191 1.49 18.83 11.40
N MET A 192 1.55 17.78 12.23
CA MET A 192 2.54 16.70 12.09
C MET A 192 2.34 15.91 10.80
N LEU A 193 1.09 15.58 10.45
CA LEU A 193 0.75 14.90 9.20
C LEU A 193 1.23 15.72 7.98
N SER A 194 0.98 17.04 7.97
CA SER A 194 1.49 17.91 6.89
C SER A 194 3.01 17.85 6.74
N SER A 195 3.72 17.82 7.86
CA SER A 195 5.18 17.76 7.90
C SER A 195 5.69 16.42 7.39
N LEU A 196 5.04 15.32 7.76
CA LEU A 196 5.36 13.98 7.25
C LEU A 196 5.11 13.88 5.75
N ILE A 197 3.99 14.39 5.25
CA ILE A 197 3.68 14.43 3.81
C ILE A 197 4.74 15.24 3.07
N PHE A 198 5.07 16.44 3.54
CA PHE A 198 6.12 17.26 2.95
C PHE A 198 7.48 16.54 2.94
N ASN A 199 7.86 15.91 4.05
CA ASN A 199 9.11 15.17 4.17
C ASN A 199 9.14 13.90 3.32
N SER A 200 7.99 13.36 2.94
CA SER A 200 7.87 12.20 2.04
C SER A 200 8.10 12.53 0.57
N ILE A 201 8.21 13.80 0.21
CA ILE A 201 8.55 14.23 -1.15
C ILE A 201 10.00 13.86 -1.45
N ASN A 202 10.23 13.18 -2.58
CA ASN A 202 11.57 12.89 -3.06
C ASN A 202 12.24 14.16 -3.59
N ARG A 203 13.03 14.81 -2.74
CA ARG A 203 13.70 16.08 -3.07
C ARG A 203 14.56 16.01 -4.34
N LYS A 204 15.27 14.90 -4.54
CA LYS A 204 16.11 14.70 -5.74
C LYS A 204 15.26 14.67 -7.01
N ARG A 205 14.14 13.93 -7.01
CA ARG A 205 13.24 13.83 -8.17
C ARG A 205 12.36 15.06 -8.37
N ALA A 206 11.97 15.74 -7.30
CA ALA A 206 11.34 17.05 -7.34
C ALA A 206 12.29 18.18 -7.76
N ARG A 207 13.60 17.88 -7.88
CA ARG A 207 14.68 18.83 -8.20
C ARG A 207 14.73 20.01 -7.22
N TYR A 208 14.52 19.72 -5.93
CA TYR A 208 14.91 20.60 -4.85
C TYR A 208 16.41 20.47 -4.61
N VAL A 209 17.11 21.61 -4.69
CA VAL A 209 18.33 21.81 -3.91
C VAL A 209 17.82 22.37 -2.59
N ASP A 210 18.27 21.84 -1.44
CA ASP A 210 17.72 21.95 -0.07
C ASP A 210 17.40 23.36 0.50
N ASP A 211 16.68 24.17 -0.26
CA ASP A 211 16.53 25.61 -0.06
C ASP A 211 15.04 25.96 -0.09
N TYR A 212 14.53 26.33 1.08
CA TYR A 212 13.15 26.74 1.30
C TYR A 212 12.79 28.02 0.52
N GLU A 213 13.76 28.86 0.17
CA GLU A 213 13.52 30.04 -0.67
C GLU A 213 13.30 29.65 -2.15
N LYS A 214 13.91 28.55 -2.60
CA LYS A 214 13.71 28.01 -3.95
C LYS A 214 12.33 27.39 -4.14
N LEU A 215 11.71 26.89 -3.06
CA LEU A 215 10.31 26.43 -3.04
C LEU A 215 9.35 27.56 -3.43
N ARG A 216 9.46 28.70 -2.73
CA ARG A 216 8.63 29.89 -2.98
C ARG A 216 8.82 30.49 -4.36
N SER A 217 10.05 30.48 -4.87
CA SER A 217 10.35 31.07 -6.18
C SER A 217 10.04 30.16 -7.38
N LYS A 218 9.74 28.86 -7.17
CA LYS A 218 9.49 27.90 -8.28
C LYS A 218 8.30 26.96 -8.02
N PRO A 219 7.08 27.47 -7.76
CA PRO A 219 5.89 26.65 -7.52
C PRO A 219 5.55 25.69 -8.68
N ASN A 220 5.93 26.04 -9.91
CA ASN A 220 5.71 25.17 -11.08
C ASN A 220 6.44 23.82 -10.98
N ARG A 221 7.57 23.73 -10.25
CA ARG A 221 8.33 22.47 -10.10
C ARG A 221 7.63 21.49 -9.17
N ILE A 222 7.13 21.97 -8.02
CA ILE A 222 6.37 21.12 -7.11
C ILE A 222 5.08 20.65 -7.75
N TRP A 223 4.40 21.55 -8.47
CA TRP A 223 3.20 21.19 -9.22
C TRP A 223 3.48 20.09 -10.24
N SER A 224 4.56 20.20 -11.01
CA SER A 224 4.96 19.16 -11.96
C SER A 224 5.26 17.82 -11.28
N TYR A 225 5.81 17.83 -10.06
CA TYR A 225 6.03 16.62 -9.28
C TYR A 225 4.70 16.02 -8.79
N LEU A 226 3.86 16.82 -8.12
CA LEU A 226 2.57 16.38 -7.56
C LEU A 226 1.54 15.98 -8.63
N ARG A 227 1.73 16.37 -9.89
CA ARG A 227 0.94 15.83 -11.02
C ARG A 227 1.08 14.33 -11.21
N LYS A 228 2.08 13.68 -10.58
CA LYS A 228 2.28 12.23 -10.59
C LYS A 228 1.45 11.49 -9.54
N CYS A 229 0.96 12.21 -8.53
CA CYS A 229 0.10 11.66 -7.48
C CYS A 229 -1.31 11.35 -8.01
N ASN A 230 -2.14 10.77 -7.14
CA ASN A 230 -3.52 10.38 -7.38
C ASN A 230 -3.60 9.46 -8.61
N LYS A 231 -2.86 8.36 -8.56
CA LYS A 231 -2.86 7.35 -9.62
C LYS A 231 -4.28 6.85 -9.85
N LYS A 232 -4.71 6.85 -11.10
CA LYS A 232 -5.99 6.33 -11.56
C LYS A 232 -5.76 5.15 -12.48
N TYR A 233 -6.81 4.37 -12.69
CA TYR A 233 -6.78 3.13 -13.44
C TYR A 233 -7.82 3.18 -14.53
N LYS A 234 -7.51 2.61 -15.70
CA LYS A 234 -8.45 2.43 -16.81
C LYS A 234 -8.50 0.95 -17.13
N SER A 235 -9.70 0.43 -17.38
CA SER A 235 -9.86 -0.91 -17.91
C SER A 235 -9.20 -1.00 -19.27
N VAL A 236 -8.43 -2.05 -19.54
CA VAL A 236 -7.87 -2.30 -20.88
C VAL A 236 -8.99 -2.50 -21.89
N SER A 237 -10.09 -3.11 -21.47
CA SER A 237 -11.26 -3.37 -22.33
C SER A 237 -12.12 -2.11 -22.57
N LYS A 238 -12.10 -1.14 -21.66
CA LYS A 238 -12.89 0.10 -21.72
C LYS A 238 -12.02 1.30 -21.35
N PRO A 239 -11.12 1.73 -22.24
CA PRO A 239 -10.11 2.75 -21.92
C PRO A 239 -10.70 4.16 -21.73
N ASP A 240 -11.95 4.38 -22.14
CA ASP A 240 -12.60 5.69 -22.09
C ASP A 240 -13.06 6.08 -20.68
N TYR A 241 -13.18 5.12 -19.77
CA TYR A 241 -13.68 5.34 -18.42
C TYR A 241 -12.64 5.00 -17.35
N ASP A 242 -12.61 5.84 -16.31
CA ASP A 242 -11.85 5.57 -15.09
C ASP A 242 -12.45 4.32 -14.41
N TYR A 243 -11.59 3.36 -14.09
CA TYR A 243 -11.93 2.14 -13.39
C TYR A 243 -11.66 2.30 -11.89
N GLN A 244 -12.67 2.05 -11.07
CA GLN A 244 -12.52 2.03 -9.63
C GLN A 244 -11.99 0.68 -9.19
N VAL A 245 -10.70 0.65 -8.85
CA VAL A 245 -10.04 -0.56 -8.33
C VAL A 245 -10.33 -0.78 -6.84
N PRO A 246 -10.43 -2.04 -6.39
CA PRO A 246 -10.42 -2.37 -4.97
C PRO A 246 -9.09 -1.96 -4.32
N LEU A 247 -9.01 -1.94 -2.99
CA LEU A 247 -7.74 -1.64 -2.31
C LEU A 247 -6.74 -2.78 -2.52
N TYR A 248 -7.18 -4.03 -2.40
CA TYR A 248 -6.30 -5.18 -2.56
C TYR A 248 -6.47 -5.74 -3.97
N LYS A 249 -5.36 -6.02 -4.66
CA LYS A 249 -5.43 -6.52 -6.04
C LYS A 249 -6.12 -7.88 -6.13
N ASP A 250 -5.97 -8.70 -5.10
CA ASP A 250 -6.57 -10.03 -5.02
C ASP A 250 -8.12 -9.99 -5.03
N GLU A 251 -8.75 -8.88 -4.63
CA GLU A 251 -10.20 -8.66 -4.76
C GLU A 251 -10.63 -8.49 -6.22
N LEU A 252 -9.75 -7.96 -7.07
CA LEU A 252 -10.03 -7.79 -8.50
C LEU A 252 -9.80 -9.09 -9.29
N TYR A 253 -8.74 -9.81 -8.94
CA TYR A 253 -8.29 -11.00 -9.66
C TYR A 253 -8.89 -12.31 -9.11
N GLY A 254 -9.69 -12.24 -8.05
CA GLY A 254 -10.20 -13.41 -7.34
C GLY A 254 -9.07 -14.13 -6.62
N ALA A 255 -8.97 -14.00 -5.30
CA ALA A 255 -7.98 -14.75 -4.54
C ALA A 255 -8.35 -16.25 -4.53
N HIS A 256 -7.60 -17.07 -5.26
CA HIS A 256 -7.41 -18.49 -4.96
C HIS A 256 -6.44 -18.63 -3.78
N TRP A 257 -6.89 -18.30 -2.57
CA TRP A 257 -6.16 -18.62 -1.34
C TRP A 257 -7.17 -18.86 -0.22
N ASP A 258 -7.76 -20.05 -0.24
CA ASP A 258 -8.28 -20.72 0.96
C ASP A 258 -7.12 -21.36 1.73
#